data_AF-X1GJP3-F1
#
_entry.id   AF-X1GJP3-F1
#
_cell.length_a   1.000
_cell.length_b   1.000
_cell.length_c   1.000
_cell.angle_alpha   90.00
_cell.angle_beta   90.00
_cell.angle_gamma   90.00
#
_symmetry.space_group_name_H-M   'P 1'
#
loop_
_entity.id
_entity.type
_entity.pdbx_description
1 polymer ?
#
loop_
_entity_poly.entity_id
_entity_poly.type
_entity_poly.pdbx_seq_one_letter_code
_entity_poly.pdbx_strand_id
1 'polypeptide(L)'
;MITSRIGVDGSYNAAYGLDGIFRLSDDDYMLFNWAQTFENGNKNNPASLEPSRVRVSWERRTLKGLGFNLGYSRAGSEYDPGIGFELREDYSRLGNRIWLGWIPGEKSFLLNHQIFVDGFISTRNEDNSIESAVIGPGWLFSTKSGIGGQIAVKMYHESVLESFDFTDDIEVPPGEYTFYGLKG
;
A
#
# COMPACT_ATOMS: atom_id res chain seq x y z
N MET A 1 -17.37 11.89 -4.70
CA MET A 1 -17.93 11.30 -5.94
C MET A 1 -19.04 10.33 -5.55
N ILE A 2 -20.06 10.16 -6.39
CA ILE A 2 -21.13 9.16 -6.21
C ILE A 2 -21.30 8.42 -7.54
N THR A 3 -21.46 7.10 -7.50
CA THR A 3 -21.76 6.25 -8.65
C THR A 3 -22.85 5.24 -8.28
N SER A 4 -23.62 4.78 -9.26
CA SER A 4 -24.67 3.77 -9.05
C SER A 4 -24.91 2.94 -10.31
N ARG A 5 -25.23 1.68 -10.11
CA ARG A 5 -25.71 0.73 -11.13
C ARG A 5 -27.07 0.19 -10.69
N ILE A 6 -28.04 0.15 -11.60
CA ILE A 6 -29.37 -0.40 -11.37
C ILE A 6 -29.67 -1.44 -12.45
N GLY A 7 -30.01 -2.66 -12.03
CA GLY A 7 -30.42 -3.76 -12.89
C GLY A 7 -31.90 -3.71 -13.24
N VAL A 8 -32.26 -4.33 -14.37
CA VAL A 8 -33.66 -4.44 -14.83
C VAL A 8 -34.52 -5.33 -13.92
N ASP A 9 -33.88 -6.14 -13.08
CA ASP A 9 -34.47 -7.01 -12.07
C ASP A 9 -34.67 -6.32 -10.71
N GLY A 10 -34.30 -5.03 -10.59
CA GLY A 10 -34.38 -4.28 -9.34
C GLY A 10 -33.15 -4.41 -8.44
N SER A 11 -32.10 -5.11 -8.90
CA SER A 11 -30.80 -5.09 -8.22
C SER A 11 -30.15 -3.70 -8.31
N TYR A 12 -29.40 -3.30 -7.28
CA TYR A 12 -28.64 -2.06 -7.27
C TYR A 12 -27.29 -2.23 -6.57
N ASN A 13 -26.32 -1.45 -7.01
CA ASN A 13 -25.07 -1.17 -6.30
C ASN A 13 -24.84 0.34 -6.37
N ALA A 14 -24.60 0.97 -5.23
CA ALA A 14 -24.30 2.38 -5.12
C ALA A 14 -23.03 2.58 -4.31
N ALA A 15 -22.16 3.47 -4.77
CA ALA A 15 -20.95 3.81 -4.03
C ALA A 15 -20.79 5.32 -3.92
N TYR A 16 -20.31 5.78 -2.78
CA TYR A 16 -19.85 7.15 -2.62
C TYR A 16 -18.42 7.16 -2.10
N GLY A 17 -17.71 8.25 -2.39
CA GLY A 17 -16.36 8.43 -1.87
C GLY A 17 -15.99 9.88 -1.66
N LEU A 18 -15.05 10.08 -0.75
CA LEU A 18 -14.45 11.34 -0.35
C LEU A 18 -12.93 11.19 -0.36
N ASP A 19 -12.25 12.17 -0.93
CA ASP A 19 -10.80 12.25 -0.93
C ASP A 19 -10.31 13.64 -0.55
N GLY A 20 -9.09 13.72 -0.02
CA GLY A 20 -8.51 14.99 0.41
C GLY A 20 -7.01 14.90 0.64
N ILE A 21 -6.36 16.06 0.48
CA ILE A 21 -4.95 16.26 0.81
C ILE A 21 -4.88 17.47 1.75
N PHE A 22 -4.29 17.27 2.92
CA PHE A 22 -4.18 18.27 3.97
C PHE A 22 -2.71 18.54 4.25
N ARG A 23 -2.31 19.81 4.24
CA ARG A 23 -0.98 20.22 4.69
C ARG A 23 -1.01 20.38 6.21
N LEU A 24 -0.32 19.50 6.93
CA LEU A 24 -0.27 19.50 8.40
C LEU A 24 0.77 20.48 8.94
N SER A 25 1.91 20.58 8.25
CA SER A 25 3.01 21.49 8.52
C SER A 25 3.72 21.85 7.21
N ASP A 26 4.88 22.50 7.24
CA ASP A 26 5.55 22.96 6.03
C ASP A 26 5.74 21.86 4.98
N ASP A 27 6.41 20.78 5.38
CA ASP A 27 6.74 19.65 4.52
C ASP A 27 5.87 18.41 4.78
N ASP A 28 4.93 18.50 5.73
CA ASP A 28 4.08 17.37 6.13
C ASP A 28 2.69 17.42 5.48
N TYR A 29 2.30 16.33 4.85
CA TYR A 29 1.03 16.16 4.16
C TYR A 29 0.31 14.91 4.63
N MET A 30 -1.00 15.02 4.84
CA MET A 30 -1.89 13.89 5.04
C MET A 30 -2.78 13.71 3.81
N LEU A 31 -2.83 12.51 3.28
CA LEU A 31 -3.76 12.11 2.23
C LEU A 31 -4.81 11.20 2.83
N PHE A 32 -6.06 11.43 2.45
CA PHE A 32 -7.21 10.66 2.91
C PHE A 32 -8.05 10.24 1.71
N ASN A 33 -8.45 8.97 1.68
CA ASN A 33 -9.45 8.46 0.75
C ASN A 33 -10.42 7.56 1.53
N TRP A 34 -11.71 7.74 1.30
CA TRP A 34 -12.80 6.90 1.79
C TRP A 34 -13.69 6.57 0.60
N ALA A 35 -14.03 5.30 0.42
CA ALA A 35 -15.15 4.85 -0.40
C ALA A 35 -16.07 3.92 0.41
N GLN A 36 -17.38 3.95 0.19
CA GLN A 36 -18.33 3.03 0.80
C GLN A 36 -19.39 2.61 -0.21
N THR A 37 -19.78 1.34 -0.17
CA THR A 37 -20.67 0.67 -1.12
C THR A 37 -21.95 0.21 -0.44
N PHE A 38 -23.03 0.14 -1.21
CA PHE A 38 -24.36 -0.25 -0.76
C PHE A 38 -25.05 -1.06 -1.84
N GLU A 39 -25.65 -2.18 -1.48
CA GLU A 39 -26.30 -3.08 -2.44
C GLU A 39 -27.38 -3.96 -1.80
N ASN A 40 -28.15 -4.67 -2.62
CA ASN A 40 -29.13 -5.63 -2.13
C ASN A 40 -28.46 -6.76 -1.33
N GLY A 41 -29.11 -7.21 -0.26
CA GLY A 41 -28.61 -8.33 0.56
C GLY A 41 -27.64 -7.92 1.67
N ASN A 42 -27.01 -6.75 1.57
CA ASN A 42 -26.10 -6.25 2.60
C ASN A 42 -26.83 -5.44 3.68
N LYS A 43 -26.20 -5.34 4.87
CA LYS A 43 -26.73 -4.54 5.99
C LYS A 43 -26.78 -3.05 5.69
N ASN A 44 -25.94 -2.57 4.77
CA ASN A 44 -25.92 -1.18 4.31
C ASN A 44 -25.78 -0.17 5.47
N ASN A 45 -25.02 -0.53 6.52
CA ASN A 45 -24.81 0.32 7.68
C ASN A 45 -23.76 1.40 7.35
N PRO A 46 -24.13 2.69 7.26
CA PRO A 46 -23.20 3.76 6.91
C PRO A 46 -22.10 3.96 7.96
N ALA A 47 -22.33 3.53 9.21
CA ALA A 47 -21.34 3.59 10.28
C ALA A 47 -20.38 2.39 10.31
N SER A 48 -20.57 1.38 9.45
CA SER A 48 -19.70 0.21 9.35
C SER A 48 -18.52 0.48 8.41
N LEU A 49 -17.35 -0.06 8.76
CA LEU A 49 -16.20 -0.10 7.86
C LEU A 49 -16.20 -1.32 6.93
N GLU A 50 -17.07 -2.31 7.16
CA GLU A 50 -17.13 -3.52 6.34
C GLU A 50 -17.45 -3.26 4.87
N PRO A 51 -18.43 -2.40 4.51
CA PRO A 51 -18.67 -2.06 3.12
C PRO A 51 -17.81 -0.87 2.66
N SER A 52 -16.62 -0.68 3.23
CA SER A 52 -15.79 0.50 2.97
C SER A 52 -14.36 0.17 2.56
N ARG A 53 -13.76 1.10 1.82
CA ARG A 53 -12.33 1.17 1.58
C ARG A 53 -11.78 2.49 2.07
N VAL A 54 -10.77 2.41 2.92
CA VAL A 54 -10.12 3.59 3.52
C VAL A 54 -8.63 3.57 3.21
N ARG A 55 -8.07 4.72 2.90
CA ARG A 55 -6.63 4.94 2.78
C ARG A 55 -6.24 6.21 3.49
N VAL A 56 -5.21 6.12 4.32
CA VAL A 56 -4.58 7.26 4.99
C VAL A 56 -3.10 7.21 4.66
N SER A 57 -2.51 8.33 4.27
CA SER A 57 -1.06 8.45 4.14
C SER A 57 -0.56 9.71 4.81
N TRP A 58 0.57 9.61 5.51
CA TRP A 58 1.27 10.74 6.09
C TRP A 58 2.69 10.79 5.51
N GLU A 59 3.02 11.92 4.91
CA GLU A 59 4.29 12.12 4.20
C GLU A 59 4.99 13.36 4.72
N ARG A 60 6.29 13.24 5.02
CA ARG A 60 7.23 14.35 5.17
C ARG A 60 8.15 14.41 3.96
N ARG A 61 8.04 15.48 3.17
CA ARG A 61 8.81 15.67 1.93
C ARG A 61 10.12 16.39 2.21
N THR A 62 11.22 15.64 2.26
CA THR A 62 12.56 16.24 2.35
C THR A 62 13.64 15.46 1.63
N LEU A 63 14.59 16.19 1.04
CA LEU A 63 15.83 15.66 0.48
C LEU A 63 16.97 15.59 1.52
N LYS A 64 16.85 16.34 2.63
CA LYS A 64 17.87 16.44 3.67
C LYS A 64 17.27 16.26 5.06
N GLY A 65 17.87 15.42 5.88
CA GLY A 65 17.34 15.06 7.19
C GLY A 65 16.30 13.95 7.11
N LEU A 66 15.49 13.83 8.16
CA LEU A 66 14.52 12.75 8.32
C LEU A 66 13.27 13.01 7.47
N GLY A 67 12.96 12.09 6.56
CA GLY A 67 11.71 12.04 5.83
C GLY A 67 11.01 10.69 6.00
N PHE A 68 9.72 10.67 5.69
CA PHE A 68 8.93 9.45 5.75
C PHE A 68 7.73 9.56 4.81
N ASN A 69 7.25 8.41 4.37
CA ASN A 69 5.94 8.21 3.81
C ASN A 69 5.40 6.98 4.53
N LEU A 70 4.34 7.17 5.30
CA LEU A 70 3.63 6.10 5.99
C LEU A 70 2.25 5.99 5.37
N GLY A 71 1.75 4.77 5.19
CA GLY A 71 0.45 4.52 4.59
C GLY A 71 -0.27 3.39 5.30
N TYR A 72 -1.53 3.63 5.60
CA TYR A 72 -2.49 2.64 6.02
C TYR A 72 -3.60 2.52 4.96
N SER A 73 -4.02 1.30 4.65
CA SER A 73 -5.21 1.07 3.83
C SER A 73 -5.99 -0.13 4.34
N ARG A 74 -7.31 -0.06 4.28
CA ARG A 74 -8.23 -1.17 4.58
C ARG A 74 -9.27 -1.28 3.49
N ALA A 75 -9.57 -2.49 3.04
CA ALA A 75 -10.80 -2.83 2.34
C ALA A 75 -11.56 -3.82 3.24
N GLY A 76 -12.80 -3.51 3.60
CA GLY A 76 -13.62 -4.40 4.43
C GLY A 76 -14.22 -5.56 3.62
N SER A 77 -14.77 -6.54 4.33
CA SER A 77 -15.28 -7.78 3.76
C SER A 77 -16.52 -7.61 2.87
N GLU A 78 -17.28 -6.52 3.05
CA GLU A 78 -18.49 -6.21 2.28
C GLU A 78 -18.25 -5.10 1.23
N TYR A 79 -17.00 -4.67 1.03
CA TYR A 79 -16.69 -3.62 0.05
C TYR A 79 -16.69 -4.18 -1.37
N ASP A 80 -17.72 -3.84 -2.14
CA ASP A 80 -17.83 -4.18 -3.57
C ASP A 80 -18.02 -2.90 -4.40
N PRO A 81 -16.99 -2.42 -5.13
CA PRO A 81 -17.11 -1.22 -5.95
C PRO A 81 -18.06 -1.39 -7.16
N GLY A 82 -18.49 -2.62 -7.46
CA GLY A 82 -19.42 -2.98 -8.54
C GLY A 82 -18.88 -2.79 -9.96
N ILE A 83 -17.85 -1.95 -10.12
CA ILE A 83 -17.10 -1.67 -11.33
C ILE A 83 -15.62 -1.46 -10.98
N GLY A 84 -14.73 -2.00 -11.82
CA GLY A 84 -13.29 -1.92 -11.60
C GLY A 84 -12.69 -3.26 -11.18
N PHE A 85 -11.41 -3.23 -10.84
CA PHE A 85 -10.64 -4.41 -10.48
C PHE A 85 -9.95 -4.15 -9.14
N GLU A 86 -10.16 -5.06 -8.19
CA GLU A 86 -9.46 -5.09 -6.90
C GLU A 86 -8.46 -6.24 -6.91
N LEU A 87 -7.19 -5.93 -6.68
CA LEU A 87 -6.13 -6.94 -6.58
C LEU A 87 -6.22 -7.73 -5.27
N ARG A 88 -6.88 -7.17 -4.26
CA ARG A 88 -6.99 -7.74 -2.92
C ARG A 88 -8.27 -7.25 -2.27
N GLU A 89 -8.96 -8.18 -1.64
CA GLU A 89 -10.18 -7.96 -0.89
C GLU A 89 -9.93 -8.26 0.58
N ASP A 90 -10.84 -7.80 1.44
CA ASP A 90 -10.83 -8.04 2.90
C ASP A 90 -9.46 -7.99 3.60
N TYR A 91 -8.77 -6.86 3.47
CA TYR A 91 -7.42 -6.70 3.99
C TYR A 91 -7.20 -5.39 4.75
N SER A 92 -6.16 -5.39 5.58
CA SER A 92 -5.54 -4.20 6.14
C SER A 92 -4.06 -4.19 5.77
N ARG A 93 -3.51 -3.03 5.40
CA ARG A 93 -2.10 -2.88 5.03
C ARG A 93 -1.49 -1.66 5.68
N LEU A 94 -0.29 -1.81 6.23
CA LEU A 94 0.54 -0.75 6.79
C LEU A 94 1.92 -0.77 6.14
N GLY A 95 2.52 0.39 5.86
CA GLY A 95 3.92 0.44 5.44
C GLY A 95 4.32 1.71 4.71
N ASN A 96 5.18 1.52 3.70
CA ASN A 96 5.86 2.47 2.82
C ASN A 96 7.33 2.69 3.17
N ARG A 97 7.79 3.84 3.69
CA ARG A 97 9.24 4.13 3.84
C ARG A 97 9.56 5.20 4.89
N ILE A 98 10.68 5.03 5.59
CA ILE A 98 11.35 6.07 6.39
C ILE A 98 12.79 6.23 5.88
N TRP A 99 13.30 7.46 5.81
CA TRP A 99 14.65 7.72 5.31
C TRP A 99 15.36 8.87 6.03
N LEU A 100 16.68 8.84 5.95
CA LEU A 100 17.56 9.95 6.34
C LEU A 100 18.38 10.36 5.11
N GLY A 101 18.24 11.63 4.69
CA GLY A 101 18.86 12.16 3.47
C GLY A 101 19.98 13.18 3.73
N TRP A 102 20.92 13.26 2.80
CA TRP A 102 22.02 14.22 2.78
C TRP A 102 22.18 14.87 1.41
N ILE A 103 22.57 16.15 1.44
CA ILE A 103 23.03 16.91 0.29
C ILE A 103 24.51 17.28 0.56
N PRO A 104 25.46 16.47 0.07
CA PRO A 104 26.88 16.71 0.29
C PRO A 104 27.37 17.99 -0.41
N GLY A 105 28.42 18.62 0.14
CA GLY A 105 28.98 19.86 -0.40
C GLY A 105 29.63 19.72 -1.78
N GLU A 106 30.12 20.84 -2.30
CA GLU A 106 30.66 20.95 -3.67
C GLU A 106 31.81 19.99 -3.99
N LYS A 107 32.59 19.57 -2.99
CA LYS A 107 33.71 18.63 -3.15
C LYS A 107 33.30 17.16 -3.30
N SER A 108 32.06 16.81 -2.97
CA SER A 108 31.58 15.43 -3.09
C SER A 108 31.27 15.08 -4.55
N PHE A 109 31.43 13.82 -4.96
CA PHE A 109 30.91 13.35 -6.25
C PHE A 109 29.39 13.12 -6.22
N LEU A 110 28.81 12.93 -5.03
CA LEU A 110 27.38 12.78 -4.80
C LEU A 110 26.69 14.15 -4.83
N LEU A 111 25.55 14.21 -5.52
CA LEU A 111 24.61 15.33 -5.49
C LEU A 111 23.70 15.24 -4.26
N ASN A 112 23.10 14.06 -4.03
CA ASN A 112 22.33 13.73 -2.84
C ASN A 112 22.33 12.20 -2.64
N HIS A 113 22.05 11.76 -1.41
CA HIS A 113 21.83 10.36 -1.12
C HIS A 113 21.00 10.19 0.17
N GLN A 114 20.36 9.04 0.30
CA GLN A 114 19.59 8.69 1.50
C GLN A 114 19.73 7.21 1.84
N ILE A 115 19.78 6.91 3.13
CA ILE A 115 19.52 5.57 3.64
C ILE A 115 18.06 5.48 4.00
N PHE A 116 17.44 4.33 3.77
CA PHE A 116 16.04 4.13 4.07
C PHE A 116 15.77 2.73 4.59
N VAL A 117 14.65 2.59 5.27
CA VAL A 117 13.98 1.31 5.49
C VAL A 117 12.61 1.43 4.84
N ASP A 118 12.27 0.49 3.97
CA ASP A 118 10.98 0.44 3.33
C ASP A 118 10.39 -0.97 3.44
N GLY A 119 9.07 -1.03 3.40
CA GLY A 119 8.36 -2.27 3.56
C GLY A 119 6.86 -2.08 3.69
N PHE A 120 6.14 -3.19 3.74
CA PHE A 120 4.75 -3.22 4.15
C PHE A 120 4.42 -4.55 4.80
N ILE A 121 3.32 -4.55 5.54
CA ILE A 121 2.63 -5.74 6.02
C ILE A 121 1.17 -5.63 5.58
N SER A 122 0.64 -6.71 5.05
CA SER A 122 -0.78 -6.88 4.71
C SER A 122 -1.32 -8.03 5.53
N THR A 123 -2.47 -7.82 6.15
CA THR A 123 -3.15 -8.80 6.99
C THR A 123 -4.57 -9.02 6.49
N ARG A 124 -5.06 -10.25 6.61
CA ARG A 124 -6.48 -10.59 6.39
C ARG A 124 -7.29 -9.98 7.52
N ASN A 125 -8.44 -9.36 7.24
CA ASN A 125 -9.23 -8.76 8.32
C ASN A 125 -9.96 -9.82 9.16
N GLU A 126 -10.29 -10.97 8.56
CA GLU A 126 -11.01 -12.08 9.22
C GLU A 126 -10.31 -12.53 10.51
N ASP A 127 -8.99 -12.74 10.46
CA ASP A 127 -8.22 -13.31 11.56
C ASP A 127 -6.96 -12.51 11.96
N ASN A 128 -6.64 -11.44 11.23
CA ASN A 128 -5.41 -10.63 11.38
C ASN A 128 -4.10 -11.39 11.11
N SER A 129 -4.16 -12.55 10.46
CA SER A 129 -2.98 -13.26 9.98
C SER A 129 -2.25 -12.44 8.92
N ILE A 130 -0.93 -12.60 8.84
CA ILE A 130 -0.14 -11.96 7.78
C ILE A 130 -0.45 -12.67 6.47
N GLU A 131 -0.82 -11.90 5.45
CA GLU A 131 -0.99 -12.39 4.08
C GLU A 131 0.31 -12.22 3.30
N SER A 132 0.85 -10.99 3.29
CA SER A 132 2.09 -10.66 2.60
C SER A 132 2.83 -9.56 3.36
N ALA A 133 4.13 -9.71 3.50
CA ALA A 133 4.99 -8.66 4.04
C ALA A 133 6.32 -8.59 3.30
N VAL A 134 6.84 -7.37 3.21
CA VAL A 134 8.20 -7.11 2.74
C VAL A 134 8.82 -6.05 3.66
N ILE A 135 10.09 -6.20 3.99
CA ILE A 135 10.83 -5.16 4.70
C ILE A 135 12.31 -5.22 4.34
N GLY A 136 12.94 -4.06 4.29
CA GLY A 136 14.39 -4.04 4.42
C GLY A 136 15.05 -2.71 4.13
N PRO A 137 16.33 -2.59 4.51
CA PRO A 137 17.10 -1.37 4.32
C PRO A 137 17.50 -1.18 2.86
N GLY A 138 17.81 0.06 2.52
CA GLY A 138 18.47 0.37 1.25
C GLY A 138 19.13 1.74 1.25
N TRP A 139 19.84 1.99 0.16
CA TRP A 139 20.55 3.22 -0.12
C TRP A 139 20.15 3.71 -1.51
N LEU A 140 19.74 4.96 -1.61
CA LEU A 140 19.44 5.66 -2.86
C LEU A 140 20.44 6.79 -3.01
N PHE A 141 21.03 6.95 -4.18
CA PHE A 141 22.03 8.00 -4.44
C PHE A 141 21.87 8.62 -5.82
N SER A 142 22.36 9.83 -5.96
CA SER A 142 22.53 10.52 -7.23
C SER A 142 23.88 11.25 -7.23
N THR A 143 24.61 11.19 -8.34
CA THR A 143 25.91 11.84 -8.55
C THR A 143 25.73 13.17 -9.28
N LYS A 144 26.75 14.03 -9.20
CA LYS A 144 26.78 15.29 -9.94
C LYS A 144 26.93 15.11 -11.46
N SER A 145 27.38 13.94 -11.90
CA SER A 145 27.42 13.55 -13.31
C SER A 145 26.07 13.08 -13.85
N GLY A 146 25.02 13.03 -13.02
CA GLY A 146 23.67 12.61 -13.40
C GLY A 146 23.39 11.10 -13.27
N ILE A 147 24.35 10.32 -12.76
CA ILE A 147 24.15 8.89 -12.49
C ILE A 147 23.39 8.74 -11.17
N GLY A 148 22.36 7.90 -11.14
CA GLY A 148 21.65 7.56 -9.91
C GLY A 148 21.38 6.07 -9.83
N GLY A 149 21.12 5.59 -8.62
CA GLY A 149 20.83 4.19 -8.38
C GLY A 149 20.29 3.95 -6.98
N GLN A 150 19.70 2.78 -6.81
CA GLN A 150 19.23 2.29 -5.53
C GLN A 150 19.81 0.90 -5.30
N ILE A 151 20.17 0.56 -4.07
CA ILE A 151 20.46 -0.82 -3.67
C ILE A 151 19.67 -1.09 -2.40
N ALA A 152 18.96 -2.21 -2.33
CA ALA A 152 18.23 -2.63 -1.14
C ALA A 152 18.28 -4.15 -0.96
N VAL A 153 18.33 -4.56 0.31
CA VAL A 153 18.16 -5.96 0.72
C VAL A 153 16.76 -6.09 1.30
N LYS A 154 16.02 -7.12 0.90
CA LYS A 154 14.64 -7.33 1.30
C LYS A 154 14.46 -8.72 1.89
N MET A 155 13.68 -8.78 2.97
CA MET A 155 13.03 -9.98 3.46
C MET A 155 11.57 -9.92 3.00
N TYR A 156 11.08 -11.02 2.44
CA TYR A 156 9.70 -11.22 2.03
C TYR A 156 9.10 -12.33 2.88
N HIS A 157 7.81 -12.23 3.13
CA HIS A 157 7.00 -13.22 3.79
C HIS A 157 5.66 -13.31 3.07
N GLU A 158 5.28 -14.51 2.63
CA GLU A 158 4.03 -14.77 1.92
C GLU A 158 3.33 -15.98 2.54
N SER A 159 2.06 -15.81 2.87
CA SER A 159 1.17 -16.82 3.43
C SER A 159 0.18 -17.27 2.35
N VAL A 160 0.40 -18.46 1.79
CA VAL A 160 -0.37 -19.01 0.67
C VAL A 160 -1.42 -19.98 1.24
N LEU A 161 -2.71 -19.68 1.04
CA LEU A 161 -3.82 -20.50 1.57
C LEU A 161 -4.23 -21.64 0.62
N GLU A 162 -4.11 -21.41 -0.68
CA GLU A 162 -4.51 -22.34 -1.74
C GLU A 162 -3.33 -22.54 -2.69
N SER A 163 -3.18 -23.75 -3.22
CA SER A 163 -2.14 -23.97 -4.22
C SER A 163 -2.44 -23.19 -5.49
N PHE A 164 -1.37 -22.79 -6.17
CA PHE A 164 -1.47 -22.20 -7.50
C PHE A 164 -0.33 -22.68 -8.37
N ASP A 165 -0.61 -22.80 -9.67
CA ASP A 165 0.33 -23.29 -10.65
C ASP A 165 0.89 -22.14 -11.49
N PHE A 166 2.21 -22.11 -11.68
CA PHE A 166 2.83 -21.24 -12.67
C PHE A 166 2.82 -21.88 -14.07
N THR A 167 2.90 -23.21 -14.13
CA THR A 167 2.85 -24.07 -15.32
C THR A 167 2.34 -25.45 -14.91
N ASP A 168 1.95 -26.30 -15.86
CA ASP A 168 1.47 -27.67 -15.59
C ASP A 168 2.40 -28.52 -14.71
N ASP A 169 3.71 -28.19 -14.67
CA ASP A 169 4.72 -28.90 -13.88
C ASP A 169 5.19 -28.18 -12.61
N ILE A 170 4.72 -26.96 -12.33
CA ILE A 170 5.20 -26.13 -11.20
C ILE A 170 4.03 -25.61 -10.38
N GLU A 171 3.75 -26.32 -9.30
CA GLU A 171 2.78 -25.97 -8.26
C GLU A 171 3.49 -25.29 -7.06
N VAL A 172 2.88 -24.25 -6.53
CA VAL A 172 3.21 -23.69 -5.20
C VAL A 172 2.15 -24.17 -4.22
N PRO A 173 2.48 -25.06 -3.27
CA PRO A 173 1.51 -25.55 -2.30
C PRO A 173 1.14 -24.49 -1.26
N PRO A 174 0.04 -24.67 -0.50
CA PRO A 174 -0.24 -23.85 0.65
C PRO A 174 0.90 -23.89 1.67
N GLY A 175 1.23 -22.75 2.25
CA GLY A 175 2.32 -22.65 3.23
C GLY A 175 2.82 -21.23 3.49
N GLU A 176 3.78 -21.16 4.40
CA GLU A 176 4.43 -19.94 4.83
C GLU A 176 5.83 -19.85 4.21
N TYR A 177 6.05 -18.84 3.38
CA TYR A 177 7.27 -18.67 2.61
C TYR A 177 8.02 -17.43 3.08
N THR A 178 9.25 -17.61 3.56
CA THR A 178 10.14 -16.48 3.89
C THR A 178 11.40 -16.56 3.04
N PHE A 179 11.70 -15.49 2.32
CA PHE A 179 12.84 -15.45 1.40
C PHE A 179 13.48 -14.07 1.35
N TYR A 180 14.70 -14.01 0.82
CA TYR A 180 15.49 -12.79 0.77
C TYR A 180 15.85 -12.44 -0.66
N GLY A 181 15.90 -11.14 -0.96
CA GLY A 181 16.22 -10.65 -2.29
C GLY A 181 17.05 -9.38 -2.27
N LEU A 182 17.84 -9.19 -3.33
CA LEU A 182 18.52 -7.94 -3.64
C LEU A 182 17.68 -7.18 -4.68
N LYS A 183 17.50 -5.87 -4.48
CA LYS A 183 16.88 -4.95 -5.43
C LYS A 183 17.88 -3.87 -5.81
N GLY A 184 18.16 -3.71 -7.10
CA GLY A 184 19.15 -2.78 -7.65
C GLY A 184 18.68 -2.15 -8.95
#